data_AF-A0A5U3J250-F1
#
_entry.id   AF-A0A5U3J250-F1
#
_cell.length_a   1.000
_cell.length_b   1.000
_cell.length_c   1.000
_cell.angle_alpha   90.00
_cell.angle_beta   90.00
_cell.angle_gamma   90.00
#
_symmetry.space_group_name_H-M   'P 1'
#
loop_
_entity.id
_entity.type
_entity.pdbx_description
1 polymer ?
#
loop_
_entity_poly.entity_id
_entity_poly.type
_entity_poly.pdbx_seq_one_letter_code
_entity_poly.pdbx_strand_id
1 'polypeptide(L)'
;MYIGPHGHVVIVDADGNAETFGLMDGGVDAAITAYFGSQLQERVQQNIIREYLGEQPVGTAFVTETGNSKHPWLVHAPTMRVPLIIDGTDAVYNATRAALLAIFQ
;
A
#
# COMPACT_ATOMS: atom_id res chain seq x y z
N MET A 1 10.87 -6.94 -0.52
CA MET A 1 11.29 -6.65 0.87
C MET A 1 12.42 -5.63 0.82
N TYR A 2 12.16 -4.40 1.25
CA TYR A 2 13.16 -3.32 1.29
C TYR A 2 13.59 -3.11 2.74
N ILE A 3 14.88 -2.83 2.96
CA ILE A 3 15.43 -2.53 4.28
C ILE A 3 15.89 -1.07 4.22
N GLY A 4 15.05 -0.18 4.74
CA GLY A 4 15.34 1.25 4.86
C GLY A 4 15.81 1.61 6.27
N PRO A 5 16.11 2.90 6.52
CA PRO A 5 16.52 3.40 7.84
C PRO A 5 15.49 3.13 8.96
N HIS A 6 14.24 2.81 8.62
CA HIS A 6 13.15 2.51 9.58
C HIS A 6 13.00 1.02 9.96
N GLY A 7 13.94 0.15 9.56
CA GLY A 7 13.87 -1.29 9.81
C GLY A 7 13.24 -2.09 8.66
N HIS A 8 12.79 -3.32 8.92
CA HIS A 8 12.16 -4.17 7.91
C HIS A 8 10.85 -3.55 7.41
N VAL A 9 10.81 -3.12 6.14
CA VAL A 9 9.62 -2.56 5.50
C VAL A 9 9.02 -3.58 4.55
N VAL A 10 7.72 -3.83 4.69
CA VAL A 10 6.93 -4.55 3.68
C VAL A 10 6.39 -3.50 2.72
N ILE A 11 6.99 -3.43 1.52
CA ILE A 11 6.43 -2.66 0.41
C ILE A 11 5.38 -3.55 -0.22
N VAL A 12 4.17 -3.02 -0.33
CA VAL A 12 3.07 -3.69 -1.00
C VAL A 12 2.83 -2.90 -2.27
N ASP A 13 3.33 -3.49 -3.36
CA ASP A 13 2.89 -3.19 -4.72
C ASP A 13 1.66 -4.08 -4.92
N ALA A 14 0.49 -3.45 -4.91
CA ALA A 14 -0.79 -4.11 -4.77
C ALA A 14 -1.19 -4.83 -6.07
N ASP A 15 -1.79 -6.01 -5.91
CA ASP A 15 -2.45 -6.80 -6.96
C ASP A 15 -3.93 -6.98 -6.56
N GLY A 16 -4.51 -5.90 -6.04
CA GLY A 16 -5.77 -5.88 -5.31
C GLY A 16 -6.88 -5.23 -6.12
N ASN A 17 -8.14 -5.57 -5.79
CA ASN A 17 -9.27 -4.88 -6.39
C ASN A 17 -9.46 -3.53 -5.69
N ALA A 18 -9.40 -2.43 -6.46
CA ALA A 18 -9.75 -1.08 -6.00
C ALA A 18 -8.86 -0.55 -4.84
N GLU A 19 -7.56 -0.59 -5.09
CA GLU A 19 -6.47 -0.24 -4.17
C GLU A 19 -6.56 1.20 -3.65
N THR A 20 -7.06 2.13 -4.46
CA THR A 20 -7.22 3.54 -4.06
C THR A 20 -8.20 3.73 -2.90
N PHE A 21 -8.98 2.70 -2.57
CA PHE A 21 -9.90 2.66 -1.42
C PHE A 21 -9.40 1.78 -0.27
N GLY A 22 -8.18 1.22 -0.38
CA GLY A 22 -7.57 0.38 0.66
C GLY A 22 -8.25 -0.97 0.84
N LEU A 23 -8.89 -1.51 -0.19
CA LEU A 23 -9.35 -2.90 -0.19
C LEU A 23 -8.16 -3.83 -0.39
N MET A 24 -8.02 -4.80 0.50
CA MET A 24 -6.84 -5.68 0.57
C MET A 24 -7.25 -7.15 0.55
N ASP A 25 -8.19 -7.51 -0.34
CA ASP A 25 -8.83 -8.82 -0.44
C ASP A 25 -8.40 -9.63 -1.68
N GLY A 26 -7.58 -9.06 -2.56
CA GLY A 26 -7.05 -9.68 -3.77
C GLY A 26 -5.54 -9.93 -3.73
N GLY A 27 -5.06 -10.88 -4.54
CA GLY A 27 -3.64 -11.08 -4.84
C GLY A 27 -2.72 -11.10 -3.61
N VAL A 28 -1.67 -10.28 -3.68
CA VAL A 28 -0.68 -10.12 -2.61
C VAL A 28 -1.30 -9.48 -1.36
N ASP A 29 -2.25 -8.56 -1.53
CA ASP A 29 -2.90 -7.83 -0.44
C ASP A 29 -3.69 -8.76 0.48
N ALA A 30 -4.37 -9.76 -0.09
CA ALA A 30 -5.07 -10.79 0.67
C ALA A 30 -4.11 -11.58 1.58
N ALA A 31 -2.92 -11.91 1.07
CA ALA A 31 -1.90 -12.62 1.85
C ALA A 31 -1.33 -11.76 2.98
N ILE A 32 -1.18 -10.46 2.75
CA ILE A 32 -0.76 -9.48 3.77
C ILE A 32 -1.82 -9.35 4.85
N THR A 33 -3.08 -9.15 4.47
CA THR A 33 -4.21 -9.10 5.40
C THR A 33 -4.35 -10.40 6.18
N ALA A 34 -4.13 -11.56 5.56
CA ALA A 34 -4.14 -12.85 6.26
C ALA A 34 -2.99 -12.99 7.26
N TYR A 35 -1.81 -12.42 6.97
CA TYR A 35 -0.65 -12.48 7.85
C TYR A 35 -0.73 -11.50 9.03
N PHE A 36 -1.15 -10.26 8.79
CA PHE A 36 -1.20 -9.22 9.82
C PHE A 36 -2.55 -9.10 10.52
N GLY A 37 -3.64 -9.56 9.88
CA GLY A 37 -5.02 -9.45 10.34
C GLY A 37 -5.77 -8.25 9.73
N SER A 38 -7.11 -8.29 9.79
CA SER A 38 -8.01 -7.30 9.19
C SER A 38 -7.81 -5.88 9.73
N GLN A 39 -7.29 -5.74 10.95
CA GLN A 39 -6.97 -4.44 11.56
C GLN A 39 -5.90 -3.65 10.80
N LEU A 40 -5.11 -4.31 9.94
CA LEU A 40 -4.18 -3.62 9.04
C LEU A 40 -4.95 -2.91 7.93
N GLN A 41 -5.87 -3.62 7.26
CA GLN A 41 -6.73 -3.03 6.23
C GLN A 41 -7.54 -1.86 6.80
N GLU A 42 -8.14 -2.03 7.98
CA GLU A 42 -8.89 -0.97 8.64
C GLU A 42 -8.03 0.29 8.84
N ARG A 43 -6.77 0.14 9.26
CA ARG A 43 -5.83 1.26 9.42
C ARG A 43 -5.49 1.94 8.09
N VAL A 44 -5.27 1.17 7.03
CA VAL A 44 -5.06 1.69 5.68
C VAL A 44 -6.27 2.50 5.23
N GLN A 45 -7.49 1.95 5.35
CA GLN A 45 -8.72 2.63 4.96
C GLN A 45 -8.97 3.90 5.77
N GLN A 46 -8.72 3.87 7.09
CA GLN A 46 -8.85 5.06 7.93
C GLN A 46 -7.86 6.16 7.53
N ASN A 47 -6.64 5.80 7.15
CA ASN A 47 -5.66 6.76 6.63
C ASN A 47 -6.15 7.37 5.31
N ILE A 48 -6.61 6.54 4.36
CA ILE A 48 -7.17 6.99 3.07
C ILE A 48 -8.35 7.96 3.27
N ILE A 49 -9.26 7.65 4.19
CA ILE A 49 -10.40 8.51 4.51
C ILE A 49 -9.93 9.87 5.03
N ARG A 50 -8.94 9.88 5.94
CA ARG A 50 -8.48 11.10 6.62
C ARG A 50 -7.61 11.98 5.74
N GLU A 51 -6.62 11.39 5.07
CA GLU A 51 -5.57 12.12 4.35
C GLU A 51 -5.92 12.34 2.88
N TYR A 52 -6.76 11.48 2.30
CA TYR A 52 -7.10 11.49 0.88
C TYR A 52 -8.60 11.65 0.62
N LEU A 53 -9.38 12.04 1.63
CA LEU A 53 -10.83 12.27 1.53
C LEU A 53 -11.60 11.07 0.95
N GLY A 54 -11.10 9.85 1.21
CA GLY A 54 -11.74 8.59 0.82
C GLY A 54 -11.18 7.94 -0.45
N GLU A 55 -10.27 8.59 -1.19
CA GLU A 55 -9.65 7.98 -2.38
C GLU A 55 -8.19 8.43 -2.53
N GLN A 56 -7.25 7.50 -2.34
CA GLN A 56 -5.83 7.75 -2.55
C GLN A 56 -5.47 7.66 -4.04
N PRO A 57 -4.95 8.70 -4.71
CA PRO A 57 -4.59 8.63 -6.13
C PRO A 57 -3.36 7.74 -6.43
N VAL A 58 -3.34 7.12 -7.61
CA VAL A 58 -2.14 6.44 -8.15
C VAL A 58 -0.97 7.42 -8.23
N GLY A 59 0.24 6.95 -7.86
CA GLY A 59 1.44 7.80 -7.79
C GLY A 59 1.60 8.57 -6.47
N THR A 60 0.80 8.23 -5.46
CA THR A 60 1.00 8.64 -4.07
C THR A 60 1.33 7.41 -3.21
N ALA A 61 1.89 7.62 -2.02
CA ALA A 61 2.13 6.54 -1.07
C ALA A 61 2.15 7.08 0.36
N PHE A 62 1.83 6.23 1.33
CA PHE A 62 2.04 6.52 2.75
C PHE A 62 2.55 5.30 3.51
N VAL A 63 3.16 5.56 4.67
CA VAL A 63 3.65 4.52 5.59
C VAL A 63 2.64 4.38 6.73
N THR A 64 2.33 3.14 7.12
CA THR A 64 1.48 2.84 8.27
C THR A 64 2.06 1.68 9.09
N GLU A 65 1.71 1.63 10.38
CA GLU A 65 2.14 0.57 11.28
C GLU A 65 1.34 -0.71 11.05
N THR A 66 2.04 -1.85 11.01
CA THR A 66 1.39 -3.16 10.96
C THR A 66 1.00 -3.68 12.35
N GLY A 67 1.69 -3.21 13.40
CA GLY A 67 1.62 -3.76 14.75
C GLY A 67 2.40 -5.07 14.95
N ASN A 68 3.21 -5.49 13.98
CA ASN A 68 4.05 -6.68 14.06
C ASN A 68 5.51 -6.32 14.36
N SER A 69 6.14 -6.99 15.33
CA SER A 69 7.52 -6.69 15.73
C SER A 69 8.58 -7.02 14.68
N LYS A 70 8.34 -8.00 13.79
CA LYS A 70 9.28 -8.39 12.73
C LYS A 70 9.15 -7.52 11.49
N HIS A 71 7.94 -7.04 11.21
CA HIS A 71 7.62 -6.26 10.02
C HIS A 71 6.78 -5.03 10.43
N PRO A 72 7.36 -4.06 11.14
CA PRO A 72 6.59 -2.99 11.81
C PRO A 72 5.89 -2.04 10.85
N TRP A 73 6.34 -1.94 9.60
CA TRP A 73 5.89 -0.93 8.65
C TRP A 73 5.34 -1.55 7.36
N LEU A 74 4.23 -0.97 6.90
CA LEU A 74 3.62 -1.18 5.60
C LEU A 74 3.71 0.13 4.80
N VAL A 75 4.12 0.05 3.54
CA VAL A 75 3.95 1.15 2.57
C VAL A 75 2.79 0.80 1.66
N HIS A 76 1.78 1.67 1.61
CA HIS A 76 0.63 1.52 0.73
C HIS A 76 0.76 2.47 -0.48
N ALA A 77 0.85 1.92 -1.68
CA ALA A 77 1.06 2.65 -2.92
C ALA A 77 0.20 2.05 -4.05
N PRO A 78 -0.96 2.67 -4.39
CA PRO A 78 -1.86 2.11 -5.39
C PRO A 78 -1.31 2.24 -6.81
N THR A 79 -1.44 1.15 -7.58
CA THR A 79 -1.18 1.06 -9.02
C THR A 79 -2.44 1.22 -9.85
N MET A 80 -3.62 0.96 -9.27
CA MET A 80 -4.90 1.11 -9.98
C MET A 80 -6.05 1.58 -9.09
N ARG A 81 -6.96 2.35 -9.70
CA ARG A 81 -8.20 2.82 -9.04
C ARG A 81 -9.27 1.76 -8.90
N VAL A 82 -9.45 0.99 -9.97
CA VAL A 82 -10.38 -0.13 -10.08
C VAL A 82 -9.68 -1.19 -10.95
N PRO A 83 -10.09 -2.46 -10.91
CA PRO A 83 -9.43 -3.50 -11.68
C PRO A 83 -9.34 -3.14 -13.18
N LEU A 84 -8.11 -3.09 -13.72
CA LEU A 84 -7.86 -2.90 -15.14
C LEU A 84 -6.52 -3.53 -15.56
N ILE A 85 -6.31 -3.63 -16.88
CA ILE A 85 -5.00 -3.96 -17.44
C ILE A 85 -4.11 -2.71 -17.35
N ILE A 86 -3.00 -2.82 -16.62
CA ILE A 86 -2.04 -1.72 -16.40
C ILE A 86 -0.87 -1.70 -17.40
N ASP A 87 -0.81 -2.67 -18.32
CA ASP A 87 0.22 -2.76 -19.36
C ASP A 87 0.24 -1.50 -20.24
N GLY A 88 1.45 -1.03 -20.56
CA GLY A 88 1.66 0.20 -21.33
C GLY A 88 1.38 1.51 -20.57
N THR A 89 1.22 1.48 -19.24
CA THR A 89 1.05 2.68 -18.39
C THR A 89 2.24 2.91 -17.47
N ASP A 90 2.42 4.16 -17.00
CA ASP A 90 3.43 4.51 -15.98
C ASP A 90 2.97 4.23 -14.54
N ALA A 91 1.82 3.58 -14.35
CA ALA A 91 1.19 3.45 -13.03
C ALA A 91 2.09 2.72 -12.01
N VAL A 92 2.66 1.58 -12.40
CA VAL A 92 3.59 0.80 -11.57
C VAL A 92 4.85 1.61 -11.24
N TYR A 93 5.40 2.31 -12.23
CA TYR A 93 6.57 3.17 -12.02
C TYR A 93 6.27 4.29 -11.01
N ASN A 94 5.14 4.97 -11.19
CA ASN A 94 4.73 6.08 -10.32
C ASN A 94 4.44 5.60 -8.90
N ALA A 95 3.74 4.48 -8.72
CA ALA A 95 3.48 3.87 -7.42
C ALA A 95 4.78 3.46 -6.72
N THR A 96 5.68 2.78 -7.43
CA THR A 96 6.99 2.38 -6.90
C THR A 96 7.82 3.61 -6.49
N ARG A 97 7.87 4.64 -7.34
CA ARG A 97 8.59 5.88 -7.05
C ARG A 97 8.02 6.58 -5.82
N ALA A 98 6.70 6.65 -5.70
CA ALA A 98 6.04 7.23 -4.54
C ALA A 98 6.36 6.44 -3.25
N ALA A 99 6.33 5.12 -3.31
CA ALA A 99 6.70 4.24 -2.19
C ALA A 99 8.14 4.48 -1.71
N LEU A 100 9.09 4.58 -2.64
CA LEU A 100 10.49 4.87 -2.33
C LEU A 100 10.69 6.27 -1.73
N LEU A 101 9.93 7.26 -2.20
CA LEU A 101 9.97 8.61 -1.62
C LEU A 101 9.39 8.64 -0.21
N ALA A 102 8.30 7.92 0.04
CA ALA A 102 7.63 7.87 1.34
C ALA A 102 8.51 7.27 2.46
N ILE A 103 9.48 6.42 2.11
CA ILE A 103 10.41 5.80 3.07
C ILE A 103 11.79 6.47 3.11
N PHE A 104 12.03 7.47 2.26
CA PHE A 104 13.27 8.24 2.24
C PHE A 104 13.18 9.50 3.09
N GLN A 105 11.99 10.08 3.21
CA GLN A 105 11.71 11.31 3.98
C GLN A 105 11.68 11.03 5.49
#